data_AF-A0A0D3AVG7-F1
#
_entry.id   AF-A0A0D3AVG7-F1
#
_cell.length_a   1.000
_cell.length_b   1.000
_cell.length_c   1.000
_cell.angle_alpha   90.00
_cell.angle_beta   90.00
_cell.angle_gamma   90.00
#
_symmetry.space_group_name_H-M   'P 1'
#
loop_
_entity.id
_entity.type
_entity.pdbx_description
1 polymer ?
#
loop_
_entity_poly.entity_id
_entity_poly.type
_entity_poly.pdbx_seq_one_letter_code
_entity_poly.pdbx_strand_id
1 'polypeptide(L)'
;MMSETHSVESSGEGGGEINVSDWSPFDTLTEDCISNIVSFTSPRDACVFAAVSKSFESAVKSDIIWEKFLPLQYPSMIPPSLASSSKMEIYFYLCNDPVLIEDGKKCVRLENTSGKRCIMLSAESLYIKWINDTHCWDWITSPGSRFERVAKVNDVCWFEIRGTINTHELSPRTHYSSYIVFKEGFTDLPIEARVGVVGKQASKRFFCFDVSTDGQFFKRGRRTWYFEKPKEREDGWREIELGRFFNKGGLMNSDEFEMSAIATELRHWKSGFILQGIEIRPATIQRPRTVG
;
A
#
# COMPACT_ATOMS: atom_id res chain seq x y z
N MET A 1 -51.19 73.66 18.23
CA MET A 1 -52.00 73.23 19.38
C MET A 1 -51.79 71.73 19.48
N MET A 2 -51.02 71.23 20.45
CA MET A 2 -51.48 70.89 21.81
C MET A 2 -52.75 70.01 21.73
N SER A 3 -52.85 68.80 22.28
CA SER A 3 -52.02 68.01 23.19
C SER A 3 -52.78 66.70 23.48
N GLU A 4 -52.04 65.59 23.67
CA GLU A 4 -52.23 64.55 24.73
C GLU A 4 -53.54 63.73 24.82
N THR A 5 -53.61 62.46 25.21
CA THR A 5 -52.71 61.47 25.83
C THR A 5 -53.33 60.06 25.68
N HIS A 6 -52.52 58.99 25.65
CA HIS A 6 -52.60 57.93 26.66
C HIS A 6 -51.45 56.91 26.52
N SER A 7 -50.71 56.79 27.62
CA SER A 7 -49.63 55.84 27.90
C SER A 7 -50.19 54.46 28.29
N VAL A 8 -49.48 53.38 27.93
CA VAL A 8 -49.37 52.16 28.75
C VAL A 8 -47.94 51.63 28.62
N GLU A 9 -47.33 51.37 29.78
CA GLU A 9 -45.96 50.89 30.01
C GLU A 9 -45.72 49.47 29.46
N SER A 10 -44.49 49.21 29.02
CA SER A 10 -43.97 47.86 28.79
C SER A 10 -42.69 47.70 29.61
N SER A 11 -42.84 47.14 30.80
CA SER A 11 -41.76 46.62 31.64
C SER A 11 -41.49 45.16 31.27
N GLY A 12 -40.21 44.79 31.20
CA GLY A 12 -39.82 43.40 30.93
C GLY A 12 -38.38 43.30 30.45
N GLU A 13 -37.45 43.44 31.39
CA GLU A 13 -36.07 43.00 31.23
C GLU A 13 -36.04 41.55 30.74
N GLY A 14 -35.29 41.33 29.67
CA GLY A 14 -35.00 40.03 29.11
C GLY A 14 -33.63 40.05 28.47
N GLY A 15 -32.63 40.48 29.26
CA GLY A 15 -31.21 40.30 28.95
C GLY A 15 -30.88 38.81 28.89
N GLY A 16 -31.21 38.19 27.76
CA GLY A 16 -30.63 36.92 27.37
C GLY A 16 -29.26 37.20 26.79
N GLU A 17 -28.26 37.45 27.65
CA GLU A 17 -26.90 37.12 27.27
C GLU A 17 -26.89 35.62 26.96
N ILE A 18 -26.88 35.29 25.67
CA ILE A 18 -26.45 33.97 25.24
C ILE A 18 -24.96 33.96 25.54
N ASN A 19 -24.61 33.58 26.77
CA ASN A 19 -23.25 33.28 27.15
C ASN A 19 -22.91 31.95 26.46
N VAL A 20 -22.61 32.04 25.16
CA VAL A 20 -21.90 30.99 24.46
C VAL A 20 -20.49 31.07 25.00
N SER A 21 -20.26 30.44 26.17
CA SER A 21 -18.93 29.96 26.51
C SER A 21 -18.63 28.86 25.49
N ASP A 22 -18.19 29.31 24.30
CA ASP A 22 -17.92 28.55 23.09
C ASP A 22 -16.61 27.76 23.24
N TRP A 23 -16.47 27.10 24.39
CA TRP A 23 -15.34 26.22 24.69
C TRP A 23 -15.77 24.84 24.26
N SER A 24 -15.11 24.30 23.24
CA SER A 24 -15.28 22.89 22.94
C SER A 24 -14.77 22.10 24.15
N PRO A 25 -15.41 20.99 24.55
CA PRO A 25 -14.92 20.16 25.65
C PRO A 25 -13.46 19.70 25.46
N PHE A 26 -12.97 19.71 24.21
CA PHE A 26 -11.60 19.37 23.85
C PHE A 26 -10.59 20.48 24.18
N ASP A 27 -11.02 21.73 24.30
CA ASP A 27 -10.14 22.86 24.66
C ASP A 27 -9.68 22.81 26.13
N THR A 28 -10.27 21.92 26.94
CA THR A 28 -9.83 21.65 28.32
C THR A 28 -8.75 20.57 28.42
N LEU A 29 -8.47 19.82 27.35
CA LEU A 29 -7.44 18.79 27.35
C LEU A 29 -6.07 19.41 27.13
N THR A 30 -5.06 18.95 27.88
CA THR A 30 -3.67 19.33 27.60
C THR A 30 -3.19 18.73 26.28
N GLU A 31 -2.20 19.36 25.65
CA GLU A 31 -1.59 18.84 24.41
C GLU A 31 -1.06 17.42 24.59
N ASP A 32 -0.54 17.06 25.77
CA ASP A 32 -0.10 15.70 26.08
C ASP A 32 -1.24 14.68 26.10
N CYS A 33 -2.41 15.06 26.65
CA CYS A 33 -3.59 14.20 26.64
C CYS A 33 -4.06 13.96 25.20
N ILE A 34 -4.14 15.04 24.41
CA ILE A 34 -4.50 14.97 23.00
C ILE A 34 -3.51 14.09 22.23
N SER A 35 -2.22 14.31 22.40
CA SER A 35 -1.16 13.55 21.73
C SER A 35 -1.23 12.07 22.05
N ASN A 36 -1.44 11.72 23.31
CA ASN A 36 -1.60 10.33 23.72
C ASN A 36 -2.82 9.69 23.06
N ILE A 37 -3.98 10.36 23.01
CA ILE A 37 -5.18 9.86 22.33
C ILE A 37 -4.91 9.64 20.84
N VAL A 38 -4.36 10.65 20.16
CA VAL A 38 -4.07 10.60 18.71
C VAL A 38 -3.06 9.51 18.38
N SER A 39 -2.08 9.23 19.25
CA SER A 39 -1.09 8.18 19.06
C SER A 39 -1.68 6.75 18.95
N PHE A 40 -2.93 6.54 19.35
CA PHE A 40 -3.65 5.26 19.20
C PHE A 40 -4.56 5.20 17.95
N THR A 41 -4.54 6.26 17.13
CA THR A 41 -5.30 6.35 15.88
C THR A 41 -4.43 5.99 14.67
N SER A 42 -4.83 6.38 13.45
CA SER A 42 -3.99 6.24 12.25
C SER A 42 -3.26 7.55 11.90
N PRO A 43 -2.16 7.49 11.13
CA PRO A 43 -1.51 8.68 10.56
C PRO A 43 -2.48 9.59 9.79
N ARG A 44 -3.42 9.00 9.05
CA ARG A 44 -4.50 9.75 8.40
C ARG A 44 -5.35 10.52 9.41
N ASP A 45 -5.79 9.85 10.48
CA ASP A 45 -6.63 10.50 11.50
C ASP A 45 -5.87 11.62 12.21
N ALA A 46 -4.57 11.43 12.51
CA ALA A 46 -3.72 12.48 13.06
C ALA A 46 -3.69 13.73 12.16
N CYS A 47 -3.53 13.56 10.84
CA CYS A 47 -3.62 14.67 9.89
C CYS A 47 -5.00 15.33 9.88
N VAL A 48 -6.08 14.55 10.04
CA VAL A 48 -7.45 15.11 10.15
C VAL A 48 -7.59 15.92 11.44
N PHE A 49 -7.12 15.41 12.58
CA PHE A 49 -7.11 16.15 13.85
C PHE A 49 -6.38 17.48 13.70
N ALA A 50 -5.19 17.50 13.09
CA ALA A 50 -4.42 18.71 12.89
C ALA A 50 -5.17 19.80 12.08
N ALA A 51 -6.07 19.40 11.17
CA ALA A 51 -6.86 20.33 10.38
C ALA A 51 -8.10 20.89 11.11
N VAL A 52 -8.49 20.31 12.26
CA VAL A 52 -9.72 20.67 12.98
C VAL A 52 -9.54 21.91 13.86
N SER A 53 -8.41 22.03 14.56
CA SER A 53 -8.14 23.20 15.42
C SER A 53 -6.64 23.42 15.62
N LYS A 54 -6.25 24.64 16.04
CA LYS A 54 -4.85 24.97 16.36
C LYS A 54 -4.30 24.15 17.53
N SER A 55 -5.14 23.83 18.52
CA SER A 55 -4.74 22.98 19.66
C SER A 55 -4.40 21.57 19.21
N PHE A 56 -5.20 20.99 18.31
CA PHE A 56 -4.89 19.70 17.70
C PHE A 56 -3.66 19.78 16.78
N GLU A 57 -3.53 20.84 15.98
CA GLU A 57 -2.36 21.05 15.12
C GLU A 57 -1.05 21.07 15.91
N SER A 58 -1.04 21.76 17.06
CA SER A 58 0.10 21.81 17.97
C SER A 58 0.41 20.42 18.54
N ALA A 59 -0.59 19.74 19.09
CA ALA A 59 -0.43 18.40 19.66
C ALA A 59 0.05 17.36 18.64
N VAL A 60 -0.45 17.39 17.39
CA VAL A 60 -0.08 16.44 16.33
C VAL A 60 1.39 16.54 15.93
N LYS A 61 2.07 17.66 16.19
CA LYS A 61 3.51 17.82 15.95
C LYS A 61 4.38 17.06 16.96
N SER A 62 3.79 16.49 18.02
CA SER A 62 4.52 15.70 19.03
C SER A 62 5.08 14.40 18.47
N ASP A 63 6.38 14.17 18.68
CA ASP A 63 7.08 12.96 18.27
C ASP A 63 6.51 11.68 18.91
N ILE A 64 5.86 11.78 20.07
CA ILE A 64 5.23 10.63 20.76
C ILE A 64 4.18 9.95 19.86
N ILE A 65 3.48 10.73 19.04
CA ILE A 65 2.47 10.24 18.11
C ILE A 65 3.15 9.44 16.99
N TRP A 66 4.08 10.10 16.30
CA TRP A 66 4.69 9.56 15.09
C TRP A 66 5.66 8.41 15.39
N GLU A 67 6.27 8.37 16.58
CA GLU A 67 7.06 7.22 17.05
C GLU A 67 6.21 5.93 17.06
N LYS A 68 4.92 6.00 17.44
CA LYS A 68 4.03 4.82 17.41
C LYS A 68 3.60 4.42 16.00
N PHE A 69 3.63 5.36 15.04
CA PHE A 69 3.29 5.10 13.65
C PHE A 69 4.47 4.54 12.84
N LEU A 70 5.70 4.77 13.31
CA LEU A 70 6.91 4.25 12.69
C LEU A 70 7.14 2.77 13.06
N PRO A 71 7.63 1.93 12.12
CA PRO A 71 8.06 0.57 12.44
C PRO A 71 9.28 0.59 13.36
N LEU A 72 9.38 -0.27 14.37
CA LEU A 72 10.51 -0.30 15.35
C LEU A 72 11.93 -0.28 14.72
N GLN A 73 12.05 -0.82 13.52
CA GLN A 73 13.29 -0.89 12.74
C GLN A 73 13.55 0.31 11.81
N TYR A 74 12.75 1.38 11.88
CA TYR A 74 12.96 2.58 11.08
C TYR A 74 14.36 3.22 11.23
N PRO A 75 15.07 3.16 12.38
CA PRO A 75 16.39 3.78 12.49
C PRO A 75 17.43 3.23 11.51
N SER A 76 17.29 1.97 11.08
CA SER A 76 18.17 1.37 10.06
C SER A 76 17.72 1.64 8.63
N MET A 77 16.55 2.26 8.44
CA MET A 77 15.97 2.57 7.12
C MET A 77 16.21 4.02 6.70
N ILE A 78 16.62 4.90 7.62
CA ILE A 78 16.79 6.32 7.34
C ILE A 78 18.26 6.65 7.02
N PRO A 79 18.52 7.60 6.08
CA PRO A 79 19.85 8.14 5.88
C PRO A 79 20.31 8.94 7.11
N PRO A 80 21.64 9.07 7.34
CA PRO A 80 22.19 9.84 8.45
C PRO A 80 21.72 11.30 8.49
N SER A 81 21.38 11.89 7.34
CA SER A 81 20.85 13.25 7.24
C SER A 81 19.49 13.46 7.91
N LEU A 82 18.71 12.38 8.11
CA LEU A 82 17.40 12.41 8.76
C LEU A 82 17.45 11.97 10.22
N ALA A 83 18.62 11.66 10.77
CA ALA A 83 18.76 11.16 12.15
C ALA A 83 18.28 12.17 13.21
N SER A 84 18.39 13.47 12.92
CA SER A 84 17.95 14.57 13.79
C SER A 84 16.61 15.19 13.38
N SER A 85 15.93 14.63 12.37
CA SER A 85 14.61 15.10 11.93
C SER A 85 13.51 14.68 12.90
N SER A 86 12.38 15.38 12.85
CA SER A 86 11.19 14.98 13.61
C SER A 86 10.68 13.61 13.16
N LYS A 87 9.98 12.90 14.05
CA LYS A 87 9.38 11.59 13.70
C LYS A 87 8.33 11.72 12.61
N MET A 88 7.65 12.87 12.55
CA MET A 88 6.72 13.22 11.48
C MET A 88 7.44 13.31 10.13
N GLU A 89 8.55 14.04 10.05
CA GLU A 89 9.35 14.14 8.82
C GLU A 89 9.89 12.79 8.37
N ILE A 90 10.41 11.98 9.32
CA ILE A 90 10.87 10.62 9.04
C ILE A 90 9.72 9.75 8.48
N TYR A 91 8.52 9.86 9.05
CA TYR A 91 7.34 9.13 8.57
C TYR A 91 7.01 9.50 7.11
N PHE A 92 6.97 10.78 6.78
CA PHE A 92 6.67 11.23 5.42
C PHE A 92 7.78 10.87 4.42
N TYR A 93 9.04 10.93 4.83
CA TYR A 93 10.15 10.40 4.04
C TYR A 93 9.92 8.92 3.70
N LEU A 94 9.67 8.08 4.70
CA LEU A 94 9.40 6.65 4.48
C LEU A 94 8.11 6.37 3.70
N CYS A 95 7.19 7.33 3.59
CA CYS A 95 6.00 7.22 2.74
C CYS A 95 6.28 7.54 1.26
N ASN A 96 7.21 8.45 1.00
CA ASN A 96 7.46 9.01 -0.33
C ASN A 96 8.66 8.33 -1.01
N ASP A 97 9.70 8.04 -0.24
CA ASP A 97 10.97 7.52 -0.72
C ASP A 97 11.09 6.02 -0.42
N PRO A 98 11.16 5.16 -1.44
CA PRO A 98 11.36 3.74 -1.24
C PRO A 98 12.78 3.45 -0.74
N VAL A 99 12.90 2.78 0.40
CA VAL A 99 14.19 2.44 1.04
C VAL A 99 14.64 1.04 0.62
N LEU A 100 15.85 0.92 0.08
CA LEU A 100 16.46 -0.36 -0.25
C LEU A 100 17.06 -1.01 1.00
N ILE A 101 16.77 -2.30 1.18
CA ILE A 101 17.29 -3.13 2.28
C ILE A 101 17.79 -4.47 1.72
N GLU A 102 18.49 -5.25 2.55
CA GLU A 102 19.01 -6.58 2.19
C GLU A 102 19.83 -6.54 0.89
N ASP A 103 20.86 -5.70 0.86
CA ASP A 103 21.75 -5.51 -0.30
C ASP A 103 20.99 -5.14 -1.58
N GLY A 104 19.92 -4.34 -1.45
CA GLY A 104 19.11 -3.89 -2.58
C GLY A 104 18.12 -4.93 -3.10
N LYS A 105 17.97 -6.07 -2.44
CA LYS A 105 17.05 -7.14 -2.87
C LYS A 105 15.61 -6.90 -2.46
N LYS A 106 15.37 -6.03 -1.49
CA LYS A 106 14.03 -5.60 -1.10
C LYS A 106 13.95 -4.09 -1.02
N CYS A 107 12.75 -3.58 -1.22
CA CYS A 107 12.44 -2.17 -1.10
C CYS A 107 11.25 -1.99 -0.16
N VAL A 108 11.36 -1.09 0.81
CA VAL A 108 10.34 -0.84 1.84
C VAL A 108 9.85 0.59 1.78
N ARG A 109 8.55 0.78 1.95
CA ARG A 109 7.88 2.08 2.08
C ARG A 109 6.71 1.94 3.04
N LEU A 110 6.22 3.04 3.60
CA LEU A 110 5.00 3.06 4.39
C LEU A 110 3.79 3.41 3.51
N GLU A 111 2.67 2.72 3.76
CA GLU A 111 1.38 3.15 3.25
C GLU A 111 0.95 4.40 4.02
N ASN A 112 0.67 5.47 3.28
CA ASN A 112 0.53 6.82 3.81
C ASN A 112 -0.58 6.98 4.86
N THR A 113 -1.68 6.23 4.72
CA THR A 113 -2.86 6.40 5.60
C THR A 113 -2.76 5.64 6.90
N SER A 114 -2.13 4.46 6.87
CA SER A 114 -2.16 3.47 7.93
C SER A 114 -0.80 3.22 8.58
N GLY A 115 0.29 3.71 7.99
CA GLY A 115 1.66 3.45 8.43
C GLY A 115 2.09 1.99 8.27
N LYS A 116 1.31 1.18 7.54
CA LYS A 116 1.61 -0.24 7.34
C LYS A 116 2.70 -0.40 6.27
N ARG A 117 3.54 -1.41 6.44
CA ARG A 117 4.66 -1.65 5.53
C ARG A 117 4.16 -2.11 4.16
N CYS A 118 4.64 -1.45 3.12
CA CYS A 118 4.67 -1.93 1.75
C CYS A 118 6.07 -2.49 1.48
N ILE A 119 6.16 -3.70 0.93
CA ILE A 119 7.44 -4.36 0.64
C ILE A 119 7.44 -4.82 -0.80
N MET A 120 8.50 -4.52 -1.53
CA MET A 120 8.73 -5.06 -2.86
C MET A 120 9.95 -5.97 -2.85
N LEU A 121 9.76 -7.20 -3.34
CA LEU A 121 10.81 -8.19 -3.58
C LEU A 121 11.38 -7.93 -4.98
N SER A 122 12.69 -7.71 -5.11
CA SER A 122 13.34 -7.52 -6.42
C SER A 122 13.36 -8.82 -7.21
N ALA A 123 13.48 -8.76 -8.53
CA ALA A 123 13.67 -9.94 -9.37
C ALA A 123 14.84 -10.84 -8.90
N GLU A 124 15.91 -10.26 -8.34
CA GLU A 124 17.06 -11.01 -7.80
C GLU A 124 16.77 -11.77 -6.50
N SER A 125 15.69 -11.41 -5.81
CA SER A 125 15.22 -12.12 -4.61
C SER A 125 14.20 -13.23 -4.91
N LEU A 126 13.76 -13.34 -6.17
CA LEU A 126 12.73 -14.28 -6.58
C LEU A 126 13.33 -15.58 -7.13
N TYR A 127 12.62 -16.68 -6.93
CA TYR A 127 12.85 -17.89 -7.72
C TYR A 127 12.29 -17.66 -9.12
N ILE A 128 13.15 -17.77 -10.13
CA ILE A 128 12.78 -17.65 -11.54
C ILE A 128 13.33 -18.86 -12.29
N LYS A 129 12.46 -19.58 -12.99
CA LYS A 129 12.87 -20.76 -13.76
C LYS A 129 13.83 -20.36 -14.89
N TRP A 130 14.97 -21.05 -14.95
CA TRP A 130 16.05 -20.84 -15.94
C TRP A 130 16.74 -19.47 -15.90
N ILE A 131 16.64 -18.74 -14.78
CA ILE A 131 17.28 -17.41 -14.64
C ILE A 131 18.80 -17.40 -14.84
N ASN A 132 19.47 -18.54 -14.63
CA ASN A 132 20.91 -18.70 -14.83
C ASN A 132 21.28 -19.06 -16.28
N ASP A 133 20.30 -19.27 -17.16
CA ASP A 133 20.54 -19.52 -18.59
C ASP A 133 20.37 -18.21 -19.36
N THR A 134 21.48 -17.71 -19.91
CA THR A 134 21.52 -16.44 -20.65
C THR A 134 20.73 -16.49 -21.97
N HIS A 135 20.43 -17.68 -22.50
CA HIS A 135 19.51 -17.80 -23.64
C HIS A 135 18.06 -17.55 -23.23
N CYS A 136 17.73 -17.80 -21.96
CA CYS A 136 16.38 -17.65 -21.42
C CYS A 136 16.16 -16.26 -20.82
N TRP A 137 17.13 -15.74 -20.06
CA TRP A 137 16.99 -14.50 -19.30
C TRP A 137 18.25 -13.64 -19.34
N ASP A 138 18.04 -12.34 -19.40
CA ASP A 138 19.08 -11.33 -19.18
C ASP A 138 18.80 -10.53 -17.92
N TRP A 139 19.88 -10.14 -17.25
CA TRP A 139 19.83 -9.09 -16.25
C TRP A 139 20.16 -7.75 -16.90
N ILE A 140 19.22 -6.81 -16.82
CA ILE A 140 19.38 -5.48 -17.41
C ILE A 140 19.18 -4.40 -16.35
N THR A 141 19.64 -3.20 -16.64
CA THR A 141 19.21 -1.99 -15.93
C THR A 141 17.98 -1.42 -16.65
N SER A 142 17.06 -0.79 -15.92
CA SER A 142 15.88 -0.16 -16.52
C SER A 142 15.64 1.23 -15.91
N PRO A 143 15.51 2.29 -16.72
CA PRO A 143 15.12 3.61 -16.23
C PRO A 143 13.80 3.56 -15.48
N GLY A 144 13.73 4.28 -14.36
CA GLY A 144 12.58 4.26 -13.45
C GLY A 144 12.47 2.97 -12.64
N SER A 145 13.47 2.09 -12.66
CA SER A 145 13.50 0.94 -11.75
C SER A 145 13.87 1.35 -10.33
N ARG A 146 13.21 0.75 -9.33
CA ARG A 146 13.61 0.84 -7.92
C ARG A 146 14.87 0.02 -7.60
N PHE A 147 15.16 -0.99 -8.42
CA PHE A 147 16.27 -1.90 -8.26
C PHE A 147 17.31 -1.71 -9.36
N GLU A 148 18.58 -1.93 -9.04
CA GLU A 148 19.69 -1.82 -9.99
C GLU A 148 19.51 -2.77 -11.18
N ARG A 149 19.12 -4.01 -10.90
CA ARG A 149 18.96 -5.07 -11.89
C ARG A 149 17.52 -5.57 -11.94
N VAL A 150 17.03 -5.79 -13.14
CA VAL A 150 15.71 -6.38 -13.44
C VAL A 150 15.88 -7.55 -14.41
N ALA A 151 14.97 -8.52 -14.37
CA ALA A 151 15.07 -9.72 -15.18
C ALA A 151 14.25 -9.58 -16.48
N LYS A 152 14.90 -9.67 -17.64
CA LYS A 152 14.26 -9.65 -18.95
C LYS A 152 14.22 -11.06 -19.54
N VAL A 153 13.06 -11.46 -20.03
CA VAL A 153 12.89 -12.71 -20.78
C VAL A 153 13.39 -12.54 -22.20
N ASN A 154 14.32 -13.40 -22.60
CA ASN A 154 14.77 -13.55 -23.97
C ASN A 154 13.87 -14.51 -24.73
N ASP A 155 13.90 -15.80 -24.37
CA ASP A 155 12.96 -16.78 -24.92
C ASP A 155 12.76 -17.97 -23.96
N VAL A 156 11.52 -18.22 -23.51
CA VAL A 156 11.21 -19.33 -22.59
C VAL A 156 9.91 -20.06 -22.92
N CYS A 157 9.94 -21.39 -22.93
CA CYS A 157 8.74 -22.22 -23.03
C CYS A 157 8.09 -22.51 -21.67
N TRP A 158 8.85 -22.44 -20.58
CA TRP A 158 8.37 -22.56 -19.19
C TRP A 158 8.58 -21.24 -18.45
N PHE A 159 7.48 -20.59 -18.05
CA PHE A 159 7.52 -19.37 -17.25
C PHE A 159 7.04 -19.65 -15.84
N GLU A 160 7.90 -19.38 -14.86
CA GLU A 160 7.59 -19.58 -13.46
C GLU A 160 8.41 -18.62 -12.62
N ILE A 161 7.69 -17.77 -11.89
CA ILE A 161 8.24 -16.82 -10.93
C ILE A 161 7.59 -17.14 -9.59
N ARG A 162 8.38 -17.24 -8.53
CA ARG A 162 7.89 -17.40 -7.15
C ARG A 162 8.65 -16.46 -6.22
N GLY A 163 7.91 -15.80 -5.34
CA GLY A 163 8.46 -15.03 -4.22
C GLY A 163 7.92 -15.56 -2.91
N THR A 164 8.75 -15.52 -1.88
CA THR A 164 8.34 -15.82 -0.51
C THR A 164 8.59 -14.60 0.37
N ILE A 165 7.73 -14.42 1.38
CA ILE A 165 7.93 -13.39 2.40
C ILE A 165 7.57 -13.93 3.78
N ASN A 166 8.40 -13.61 4.76
CA ASN A 166 8.14 -13.97 6.14
C ASN A 166 7.04 -13.07 6.72
N THR A 167 6.06 -13.67 7.42
CA THR A 167 4.95 -12.95 8.05
C THR A 167 5.39 -11.88 9.06
N HIS A 168 6.55 -12.03 9.70
CA HIS A 168 7.11 -11.06 10.63
C HIS A 168 7.61 -9.78 9.95
N GLU A 169 7.92 -9.83 8.65
CA GLU A 169 8.30 -8.63 7.89
C GLU A 169 7.08 -7.77 7.57
N LEU A 170 5.88 -8.36 7.56
CA LEU A 170 4.64 -7.67 7.28
C LEU A 170 4.00 -7.12 8.54
N SER A 171 3.24 -6.03 8.41
CA SER A 171 2.49 -5.50 9.54
C SER A 171 1.41 -6.50 9.98
N PRO A 172 1.27 -6.77 11.29
CA PRO A 172 0.30 -7.74 11.80
C PRO A 172 -1.14 -7.21 11.63
N ARG A 173 -2.11 -8.12 11.72
CA ARG A 173 -3.55 -7.84 11.58
C ARG A 173 -3.89 -7.03 10.33
N THR A 174 -3.26 -7.36 9.20
CA THR A 174 -3.37 -6.57 7.96
C THR A 174 -3.72 -7.48 6.79
N HIS A 175 -4.73 -7.08 6.01
CA HIS A 175 -4.98 -7.68 4.70
C HIS A 175 -3.99 -7.11 3.70
N TYR A 176 -3.32 -7.98 2.97
CA TYR A 176 -2.35 -7.64 1.94
C TYR A 176 -2.84 -8.09 0.57
N SER A 177 -2.47 -7.32 -0.44
CA SER A 177 -2.53 -7.71 -1.85
C SER A 177 -1.12 -7.75 -2.40
N SER A 178 -0.79 -8.77 -3.18
CA SER A 178 0.49 -8.89 -3.90
C SER A 178 0.30 -8.61 -5.38
N TYR A 179 1.28 -7.95 -5.98
CA TYR A 179 1.27 -7.48 -7.36
C TYR A 179 2.59 -7.86 -8.02
N ILE A 180 2.53 -8.46 -9.20
CA ILE A 180 3.71 -8.56 -10.05
C ILE A 180 3.87 -7.24 -10.81
N VAL A 181 5.07 -6.69 -10.81
CA VAL A 181 5.39 -5.39 -11.43
C VAL A 181 6.37 -5.60 -12.57
N PHE A 182 5.99 -5.15 -13.76
CA PHE A 182 6.66 -5.52 -15.00
C PHE A 182 6.52 -4.46 -16.10
N LYS A 183 7.36 -4.54 -17.12
CA LYS A 183 7.22 -3.86 -18.41
C LYS A 183 7.14 -4.92 -19.50
N GLU A 184 6.42 -4.64 -20.59
CA GLU A 184 6.19 -5.58 -21.69
C GLU A 184 5.52 -6.90 -21.26
N GLY A 185 4.47 -7.33 -21.95
CA GLY A 185 3.61 -8.43 -21.53
C GLY A 185 3.56 -9.51 -22.60
N PHE A 186 3.20 -10.73 -22.21
CA PHE A 186 2.85 -11.75 -23.19
C PHE A 186 1.40 -11.55 -23.63
N THR A 187 1.19 -11.47 -24.93
CA THR A 187 -0.13 -11.32 -25.53
C THR A 187 -0.94 -12.60 -25.41
N ASP A 188 -2.18 -12.48 -24.94
CA ASP A 188 -3.20 -13.53 -24.96
C ASP A 188 -2.77 -14.87 -24.32
N LEU A 189 -1.91 -14.80 -23.30
CA LEU A 189 -1.42 -15.97 -22.57
C LEU A 189 -1.93 -15.98 -21.13
N PRO A 190 -2.85 -16.89 -20.77
CA PRO A 190 -3.31 -17.03 -19.40
C PRO A 190 -2.17 -17.44 -18.46
N ILE A 191 -1.97 -16.66 -17.41
CA ILE A 191 -1.01 -16.90 -16.35
C ILE A 191 -1.76 -17.32 -15.10
N GLU A 192 -1.34 -18.42 -14.50
CA GLU A 192 -1.84 -18.88 -13.21
C GLU A 192 -1.12 -18.15 -12.08
N ALA A 193 -1.86 -17.32 -11.33
CA ALA A 193 -1.39 -16.78 -10.06
C ALA A 193 -1.79 -17.69 -8.91
N ARG A 194 -0.86 -17.86 -7.95
CA ARG A 194 -1.14 -18.49 -6.65
C ARG A 194 -0.63 -17.62 -5.53
N VAL A 195 -1.41 -17.53 -4.45
CA VAL A 195 -1.02 -16.84 -3.21
C VAL A 195 -1.53 -17.61 -2.01
N GLY A 196 -0.64 -17.96 -1.08
CA GLY A 196 -1.01 -18.71 0.12
C GLY A 196 0.15 -18.93 1.07
N VAL A 197 -0.14 -19.51 2.24
CA VAL A 197 0.89 -19.93 3.19
C VAL A 197 1.62 -21.16 2.61
N VAL A 198 2.95 -21.18 2.69
CA VAL A 198 3.77 -22.31 2.24
C VAL A 198 3.27 -23.62 2.86
N GLY A 199 3.12 -24.65 2.03
CA GLY A 199 2.64 -25.97 2.45
C GLY A 199 1.13 -26.09 2.71
N LYS A 200 0.37 -25.00 2.54
CA LYS A 200 -1.10 -25.00 2.66
C LYS A 200 -1.75 -24.78 1.30
N GLN A 201 -3.07 -24.95 1.23
CA GLN A 201 -3.84 -24.67 0.01
C GLN A 201 -3.77 -23.18 -0.32
N ALA A 202 -3.21 -22.86 -1.49
CA ALA A 202 -3.13 -21.50 -2.00
C ALA A 202 -4.41 -21.08 -2.71
N SER A 203 -4.74 -19.79 -2.62
CA SER A 203 -5.70 -19.17 -3.53
C SER A 203 -5.14 -19.20 -4.95
N LYS A 204 -6.03 -19.35 -5.94
CA LYS A 204 -5.68 -19.45 -7.35
C LYS A 204 -6.54 -18.49 -8.18
N ARG A 205 -5.90 -17.76 -9.09
CA ARG A 205 -6.58 -16.96 -10.11
C ARG A 205 -5.82 -17.00 -11.43
N PHE A 206 -6.45 -16.54 -12.50
CA PHE A 206 -5.82 -16.40 -13.80
C PHE A 206 -5.87 -14.95 -14.26
N PHE A 207 -4.85 -14.52 -14.99
CA PHE A 207 -4.74 -13.18 -15.57
C PHE A 207 -3.94 -13.22 -16.87
N CYS A 208 -3.90 -12.11 -17.61
CA CYS A 208 -3.02 -11.92 -18.77
C CYS A 208 -2.16 -10.67 -18.56
N PHE A 209 -0.90 -10.72 -19.02
CA PHE A 209 -0.03 -9.55 -19.02
C PHE A 209 -0.33 -8.57 -20.16
N ASP A 210 -0.91 -9.07 -21.25
CA ASP A 210 -1.39 -8.25 -22.36
C ASP A 210 -2.57 -8.94 -23.06
N VAL A 211 -3.52 -8.16 -23.60
CA VAL A 211 -4.71 -8.67 -24.31
C VAL A 211 -4.84 -7.91 -25.63
N SER A 212 -4.80 -8.63 -26.76
CA SER A 212 -4.75 -8.02 -28.10
C SER A 212 -6.05 -7.36 -28.57
N THR A 213 -7.16 -7.62 -27.86
CA THR A 213 -8.47 -7.07 -28.20
C THR A 213 -8.93 -6.07 -27.15
N ASP A 214 -9.68 -5.06 -27.58
CA ASP A 214 -10.35 -4.09 -26.68
C ASP A 214 -11.22 -4.77 -25.61
N GLY A 215 -11.58 -6.04 -25.82
CA GLY A 215 -12.31 -6.87 -24.89
C GLY A 215 -11.47 -7.36 -23.71
N GLN A 216 -11.99 -7.21 -22.50
CA GLN A 216 -11.48 -7.82 -21.26
C GLN A 216 -11.61 -9.36 -21.25
N PHE A 217 -11.64 -10.02 -22.41
CA PHE A 217 -11.97 -11.43 -22.49
C PHE A 217 -11.08 -12.23 -23.42
N PHE A 218 -10.67 -13.40 -22.95
CA PHE A 218 -9.91 -14.39 -23.72
C PHE A 218 -10.82 -15.56 -24.08
N LYS A 219 -10.87 -15.92 -25.36
CA LYS A 219 -11.64 -17.07 -25.86
C LYS A 219 -10.70 -18.19 -26.28
N ARG A 220 -10.86 -19.37 -25.68
CA ARG A 220 -10.20 -20.61 -26.12
C ARG A 220 -11.24 -21.73 -26.18
N GLY A 221 -11.57 -22.17 -27.39
CA GLY A 221 -12.69 -23.08 -27.64
C GLY A 221 -14.04 -22.47 -27.24
N ARG A 222 -14.83 -23.17 -26.42
CA ARG A 222 -16.13 -22.68 -25.90
C ARG A 222 -16.02 -21.84 -24.62
N ARG A 223 -14.82 -21.65 -24.06
CA ARG A 223 -14.63 -20.93 -22.78
C ARG A 223 -14.25 -19.48 -23.05
N THR A 224 -14.99 -18.57 -22.43
CA THR A 224 -14.67 -17.14 -22.37
C THR A 224 -14.24 -16.83 -20.94
N TRP A 225 -13.03 -16.30 -20.79
CA TRP A 225 -12.49 -15.85 -19.51
C TRP A 225 -12.53 -14.34 -19.51
N TYR A 226 -12.91 -13.73 -18.39
CA TYR A 226 -12.77 -12.29 -18.21
C TYR A 226 -11.52 -12.03 -17.38
N PHE A 227 -10.56 -11.30 -17.93
CA PHE A 227 -9.31 -10.98 -17.27
C PHE A 227 -9.25 -9.51 -16.91
N GLU A 228 -8.81 -9.25 -15.69
CA GLU A 228 -8.43 -7.91 -15.26
C GLU A 228 -7.23 -7.47 -16.09
N LYS A 229 -7.31 -6.28 -16.68
CA LYS A 229 -6.18 -5.70 -17.42
C LYS A 229 -5.12 -5.23 -16.41
N PRO A 230 -3.82 -5.38 -16.72
CA PRO A 230 -2.78 -4.75 -15.92
C PRO A 230 -3.00 -3.25 -15.84
N LYS A 231 -2.67 -2.68 -14.68
CA LYS A 231 -2.77 -1.25 -14.43
C LYS A 231 -1.42 -0.58 -14.70
N GLU A 232 -1.42 0.53 -15.42
CA GLU A 232 -0.25 1.40 -15.54
C GLU A 232 -0.02 2.21 -14.25
N ARG A 233 1.25 2.32 -13.85
CA ARG A 233 1.72 3.09 -12.71
C ARG A 233 2.32 4.41 -13.19
N GLU A 234 2.39 5.37 -12.27
CA GLU A 234 2.99 6.69 -12.53
C GLU A 234 4.49 6.60 -12.87
N ASP A 235 5.17 5.54 -12.43
CA ASP A 235 6.59 5.26 -12.72
C ASP A 235 6.81 4.58 -14.09
N GLY A 236 5.76 4.42 -14.89
CA GLY A 236 5.81 3.79 -16.21
C GLY A 236 5.91 2.26 -16.20
N TRP A 237 5.81 1.62 -15.02
CA TRP A 237 5.65 0.18 -14.92
C TRP A 237 4.18 -0.23 -14.97
N ARG A 238 3.92 -1.49 -15.32
CA ARG A 238 2.60 -2.12 -15.21
C ARG A 238 2.55 -3.03 -14.00
N GLU A 239 1.38 -3.14 -13.39
CA GLU A 239 1.15 -4.07 -12.28
C GLU A 239 -0.13 -4.87 -12.48
N ILE A 240 -0.14 -6.11 -11.97
CA ILE A 240 -1.37 -6.91 -11.88
C ILE A 240 -1.38 -7.72 -10.59
N GLU A 241 -2.55 -7.82 -9.96
CA GLU A 241 -2.73 -8.46 -8.66
C GLU A 241 -2.62 -9.98 -8.77
N LEU A 242 -1.65 -10.58 -8.07
CA LEU A 242 -1.50 -12.04 -7.95
C LEU A 242 -2.54 -12.63 -6.99
N GLY A 243 -2.85 -11.91 -5.92
CA GLY A 243 -3.88 -12.31 -4.97
C GLY A 243 -3.78 -11.60 -3.63
N ARG A 244 -4.65 -12.01 -2.69
CA ARG A 244 -4.76 -11.42 -1.37
C ARG A 244 -4.56 -12.45 -0.26
N PHE A 245 -4.04 -12.00 0.86
CA PHE A 245 -3.89 -12.80 2.06
C PHE A 245 -4.01 -11.94 3.31
N PHE A 246 -4.25 -12.57 4.46
CA PHE A 246 -4.33 -11.88 5.74
C PHE A 246 -3.14 -12.25 6.61
N ASN A 247 -2.34 -11.25 7.01
CA ASN A 247 -1.29 -11.44 8.00
C ASN A 247 -1.89 -11.25 9.39
N LYS A 248 -2.12 -12.34 10.13
CA LYS A 248 -2.62 -12.27 11.51
C LYS A 248 -1.60 -11.66 12.47
N GLY A 249 -0.32 -11.98 12.28
CA GLY A 249 0.76 -11.69 13.25
C GLY A 249 0.75 -12.62 14.46
N GLY A 250 1.93 -12.96 14.97
CA GLY A 250 2.15 -13.79 16.16
C GLY A 250 3.63 -14.05 16.39
N LEU A 251 4.06 -14.25 17.64
CA LEU A 251 5.47 -14.36 18.03
C LEU A 251 6.14 -15.71 17.69
N MET A 252 5.37 -16.72 17.25
CA MET A 252 5.83 -18.13 17.23
C MET A 252 5.63 -18.86 15.90
N ASN A 253 5.11 -18.21 14.85
CA ASN A 253 4.89 -18.85 13.56
C ASN A 253 5.85 -18.28 12.52
N SER A 254 6.85 -19.07 12.12
CA SER A 254 7.67 -18.84 10.92
C SER A 254 6.87 -19.10 9.63
N ASP A 255 5.58 -18.74 9.62
CA ASP A 255 4.73 -18.92 8.45
C ASP A 255 5.23 -17.95 7.37
N GLU A 256 5.52 -18.49 6.18
CA GLU A 256 5.87 -17.73 4.98
C GLU A 256 4.68 -17.72 4.02
N PHE A 257 4.47 -16.60 3.34
CA PHE A 257 3.56 -16.53 2.21
C PHE A 257 4.35 -16.73 0.91
N GLU A 258 3.88 -17.65 0.06
CA GLU A 258 4.35 -17.81 -1.31
C GLU A 258 3.39 -17.10 -2.27
N MET A 259 3.95 -16.38 -3.24
CA MET A 259 3.24 -15.77 -4.36
C MET A 259 3.91 -16.22 -5.64
N SER A 260 3.14 -16.71 -6.61
CA SER A 260 3.69 -17.23 -7.87
C SER A 260 2.89 -16.80 -9.08
N ALA A 261 3.57 -16.64 -10.21
CA ALA A 261 2.99 -16.49 -11.54
C ALA A 261 3.56 -17.59 -12.46
N ILE A 262 2.69 -18.44 -13.01
CA ILE A 262 3.06 -19.69 -13.65
C ILE A 262 2.37 -19.84 -15.01
N ALA A 263 3.14 -20.16 -16.05
CA ALA A 263 2.65 -20.57 -17.36
C ALA A 263 3.61 -21.61 -17.98
N THR A 264 3.23 -22.88 -17.87
CA THR A 264 4.06 -24.04 -18.25
C THR A 264 3.64 -24.70 -19.57
N GLU A 265 2.71 -24.11 -20.32
CA GLU A 265 2.30 -24.63 -21.62
C GLU A 265 3.47 -24.54 -22.63
N LEU A 266 4.16 -25.66 -22.84
CA LEU A 266 5.41 -25.77 -23.61
C LEU A 266 5.33 -25.35 -25.09
N ARG A 267 4.14 -25.09 -25.63
CA ARG A 267 3.92 -24.71 -27.03
C ARG A 267 3.94 -23.20 -27.28
N HIS A 268 3.99 -22.40 -26.22
CA HIS A 268 3.98 -20.94 -26.30
C HIS A 268 5.31 -20.40 -25.80
N TRP A 269 6.22 -20.13 -26.73
CA TRP A 269 7.43 -19.36 -26.46
C TRP A 269 7.06 -17.93 -26.04
N LYS A 270 7.83 -17.38 -25.11
CA LYS A 270 7.55 -16.14 -24.40
C LYS A 270 8.82 -15.30 -24.40
N SER A 271 8.70 -14.04 -24.78
CA SER A 271 9.82 -13.12 -24.89
C SER A 271 9.40 -11.70 -24.53
N GLY A 272 10.38 -10.83 -24.29
CA GLY A 272 10.16 -9.39 -24.14
C GLY A 272 9.74 -8.93 -22.75
N PHE A 273 9.14 -9.79 -21.91
CA PHE A 273 8.74 -9.47 -20.54
C PHE A 273 9.91 -9.03 -19.67
N ILE A 274 9.75 -7.92 -18.95
CA ILE A 274 10.76 -7.37 -18.04
C ILE A 274 10.16 -7.31 -16.64
N LEU A 275 10.72 -8.08 -15.71
CA LEU A 275 10.30 -8.19 -14.32
C LEU A 275 11.08 -7.23 -13.43
N GLN A 276 10.38 -6.32 -12.76
CA GLN A 276 10.96 -5.57 -11.65
C GLN A 276 10.95 -6.38 -10.36
N GLY A 277 9.82 -7.02 -10.06
CA GLY A 277 9.63 -7.72 -8.80
C GLY A 277 8.18 -8.00 -8.44
N ILE A 278 7.95 -8.37 -7.18
CA ILE A 278 6.61 -8.55 -6.58
C ILE A 278 6.44 -7.55 -5.44
N GLU A 279 5.45 -6.66 -5.54
CA GLU A 279 5.10 -5.68 -4.52
C GLU A 279 3.92 -6.17 -3.66
N ILE A 280 4.07 -6.08 -2.36
CA ILE A 280 3.11 -6.51 -1.34
C ILE A 280 2.71 -5.25 -0.57
N ARG A 281 1.43 -4.87 -0.70
CA ARG A 281 0.90 -3.64 -0.08
C ARG A 281 -0.40 -3.91 0.68
N PRO A 282 -0.68 -3.16 1.75
CA PRO A 282 -1.97 -3.26 2.45
C PRO A 282 -3.12 -3.11 1.47
N ALA A 283 -4.08 -4.03 1.53
CA ALA A 283 -5.26 -3.99 0.70
C ALA A 283 -6.19 -2.89 1.21
N THR A 284 -6.59 -1.97 0.34
CA THR A 284 -7.66 -1.03 0.67
C THR A 284 -8.95 -1.82 0.92
N ILE A 285 -9.56 -1.65 2.09
CA ILE A 285 -10.87 -2.21 2.38
C ILE A 285 -11.85 -1.56 1.41
N GLN A 286 -12.25 -2.28 0.37
CA GLN A 286 -13.45 -1.92 -0.38
C GLN A 286 -14.62 -2.14 0.59
N ARG A 287 -15.15 -1.06 1.17
CA ARG A 287 -16.44 -1.14 1.84
C ARG A 287 -17.42 -1.71 0.80
N PRO A 288 -18.21 -2.74 1.13
CA PRO A 288 -19.19 -3.26 0.19
C PRO A 288 -20.05 -2.09 -0.29
N ARG A 289 -20.20 -1.96 -1.62
CA ARG A 289 -21.19 -1.03 -2.19
C ARG A 289 -22.54 -1.47 -1.63
N THR A 290 -23.08 -0.70 -0.68
CA THR A 290 -24.49 -0.78 -0.35
C THR A 290 -25.22 -0.43 -1.63
N VAL A 291 -25.77 -1.45 -2.30
CA VAL A 291 -26.73 -1.25 -3.37
C VAL A 291 -27.96 -0.67 -2.67
N GLY A 292 -28.16 0.64 -2.83
CA GLY A 292 -29.39 1.33 -2.44
C GLY A 292 -30.50 1.07 -3.45
#